data_AF-A0A6X8J5F3-F1
#
_entry.id   AF-A0A6X8J5F3-F1
#
_cell.length_a   1.000
_cell.length_b   1.000
_cell.length_c   1.000
_cell.angle_alpha   90.00
_cell.angle_beta   90.00
_cell.angle_gamma   90.00
#
_symmetry.space_group_name_H-M   'P 1'
#
loop_
_entity.id
_entity.type
_entity.pdbx_description
1 polymer ?
#
loop_
_entity_poly.entity_id
_entity_poly.type
_entity_poly.pdbx_seq_one_letter_code
_entity_poly.pdbx_strand_id
1 'polypeptide(L)'
;MSLPDSPLQLIGILFLLSILPLAIVMGTSFLKLAVVFSILRNALGIQQVPPNIALYGLALVLSLFIMGPTLLAVKERWHPVQVAGAPFWMSEWDSKALAPYRQFLQKNSEEKEANYFRNLIK
;
A
#
# COMPACT_ATOMS: atom_id res chain seq x y z
N MET A 1 -0.40 -19.09 -17.85
CA MET A 1 -1.23 -18.40 -16.85
C MET A 1 -2.63 -18.99 -16.98
N SER A 2 -2.81 -20.23 -16.51
CA SER A 2 -4.13 -20.86 -16.47
C SER A 2 -4.99 -20.01 -15.55
N LEU A 3 -6.18 -19.63 -16.03
CA LEU A 3 -7.19 -19.07 -15.16
C LEU A 3 -7.42 -20.06 -14.01
N PRO A 4 -7.73 -19.58 -12.79
CA PRO A 4 -8.19 -20.44 -11.71
C PRO A 4 -9.25 -21.42 -12.20
N ASP A 5 -8.97 -22.73 -12.22
CA ASP A 5 -9.94 -23.74 -12.67
C ASP A 5 -11.15 -23.85 -11.71
N SER A 6 -11.06 -23.21 -10.53
CA SER A 6 -12.12 -23.17 -9.52
C SER A 6 -12.74 -21.77 -9.40
N PRO A 7 -14.08 -21.64 -9.52
CA PRO A 7 -14.80 -20.38 -9.31
C PRO A 7 -14.51 -19.71 -7.96
N LEU A 8 -14.25 -20.50 -6.91
CA LEU A 8 -13.92 -20.02 -5.57
C LEU A 8 -12.60 -19.24 -5.52
N GLN A 9 -11.58 -19.70 -6.25
CA GLN A 9 -10.29 -19.02 -6.28
C GLN A 9 -10.38 -17.71 -7.08
N LEU A 10 -11.21 -17.66 -8.12
CA LEU A 10 -11.47 -16.43 -8.87
C LEU A 10 -12.16 -15.38 -8.00
N ILE A 11 -13.16 -15.80 -7.20
CA ILE A 11 -13.81 -14.93 -6.20
C ILE A 11 -12.77 -14.38 -5.19
N GLY A 12 -11.88 -15.23 -4.68
CA GLY A 12 -10.84 -14.81 -3.75
C GLY A 12 -9.88 -13.76 -4.33
N ILE A 13 -9.45 -13.93 -5.58
CA ILE A 13 -8.56 -12.97 -6.26
C ILE A 13 -9.28 -11.63 -6.47
N LEU A 14 -10.53 -11.64 -6.92
CA LEU A 14 -11.31 -10.41 -7.12
C LEU A 14 -11.55 -9.68 -5.80
N PHE A 15 -11.79 -10.41 -4.72
CA PHE A 15 -11.92 -9.84 -3.38
C PHE A 15 -10.62 -9.15 -2.92
N LEU A 16 -9.47 -9.79 -3.11
CA LEU A 16 -8.19 -9.17 -2.77
C LEU A 16 -7.92 -7.94 -3.64
N LEU A 17 -8.24 -8.00 -4.93
CA LEU A 17 -8.05 -6.89 -5.87
C LEU A 17 -8.92 -5.68 -5.53
N SER A 18 -10.13 -5.89 -5.00
CA SER A 18 -11.02 -4.79 -4.59
C SER A 18 -10.54 -4.05 -3.35
N ILE A 19 -9.88 -4.75 -2.41
CA ILE A 19 -9.30 -4.16 -1.19
C ILE A 19 -7.93 -3.52 -1.46
N LEU A 20 -7.20 -4.00 -2.46
CA LEU A 20 -5.88 -3.51 -2.83
C LEU A 20 -5.75 -1.98 -2.96
N PRO A 21 -6.64 -1.25 -3.67
CA PRO A 21 -6.53 0.21 -3.77
C PRO A 21 -6.67 0.90 -2.42
N LEU A 22 -7.53 0.39 -1.53
CA LEU A 22 -7.70 0.91 -0.18
C LEU A 22 -6.42 0.72 0.64
N ALA A 23 -5.82 -0.47 0.56
CA ALA A 23 -4.56 -0.76 1.24
C ALA A 23 -3.41 0.15 0.76
N ILE A 24 -3.36 0.47 -0.54
CA ILE A 24 -2.35 1.40 -1.11
C ILE A 24 -2.56 2.81 -0.56
N VAL A 25 -3.80 3.30 -0.52
CA VAL A 25 -4.12 4.65 -0.02
C VAL A 25 -3.76 4.81 1.46
N MET A 26 -4.06 3.80 2.29
CA MET A 26 -3.81 3.83 3.74
C MET A 26 -2.37 3.48 4.12
N GLY A 27 -1.73 2.58 3.36
CA GLY A 27 -0.39 2.06 3.65
C GLY A 27 0.76 2.92 3.11
N THR A 28 0.45 4.02 2.43
CA THR A 28 1.46 4.91 1.81
C THR A 28 1.33 6.35 2.33
N SER A 29 2.19 7.24 1.83
CA SER A 29 2.14 8.68 2.12
C SER A 29 0.91 9.40 1.58
N PHE A 30 0.09 8.75 0.74
CA PHE A 30 -1.04 9.38 0.07
C PHE A 30 -2.00 10.06 1.06
N LEU A 31 -2.41 9.35 2.12
CA LEU A 31 -3.38 9.87 3.08
C LEU A 31 -2.91 11.17 3.74
N LYS A 32 -1.63 11.22 4.16
CA LYS A 32 -1.05 12.43 4.78
C LYS A 32 -1.06 13.61 3.81
N LEU A 33 -0.65 13.39 2.56
CA LEU A 33 -0.64 14.44 1.54
C LEU A 33 -2.05 14.95 1.21
N ALA A 34 -3.00 14.02 1.02
CA ALA A 34 -4.39 14.37 0.74
C ALA A 34 -5.03 15.20 1.87
N VAL A 35 -4.77 14.84 3.12
CA VAL A 35 -5.25 15.58 4.30
C VAL A 35 -4.62 16.97 4.37
N VAL A 36 -3.30 17.07 4.22
CA VAL A 36 -2.59 18.37 4.26
C VAL A 36 -3.08 19.28 3.13
N PHE A 37 -3.22 18.78 1.91
CA PHE A 37 -3.76 19.57 0.79
C PHE A 37 -5.21 20.01 1.01
N SER A 38 -6.05 19.17 1.64
CA SER A 38 -7.42 19.54 2.00
C SER A 38 -7.45 20.67 3.05
N ILE A 39 -6.61 20.58 4.07
CA ILE A 39 -6.46 21.62 5.11
C ILE A 39 -5.97 22.93 4.47
N LEU A 40 -4.95 22.86 3.61
CA LEU A 40 -4.42 24.03 2.91
C LEU A 40 -5.50 24.68 2.04
N ARG A 41 -6.28 23.90 1.29
CA ARG A 41 -7.39 24.44 0.49
C ARG A 41 -8.40 25.18 1.37
N ASN A 42 -8.79 24.59 2.50
CA ASN A 42 -9.73 25.23 3.43
C ASN A 42 -9.15 26.52 4.03
N ALA A 43 -7.84 26.54 4.32
CA ALA A 43 -7.15 27.71 4.83
C ALA A 43 -7.07 28.88 3.83
N LEU A 44 -7.11 28.61 2.52
CA LEU A 44 -7.14 29.66 1.49
C LEU A 44 -8.48 30.40 1.42
N GLY A 45 -9.54 29.94 2.11
CA GLY A 45 -10.84 30.62 2.14
C GLY A 45 -11.63 30.55 0.82
N ILE A 46 -11.13 29.82 -0.18
CA ILE A 46 -11.74 29.64 -1.49
C ILE A 46 -12.32 28.22 -1.62
N GLN A 47 -13.63 28.12 -1.87
CA GLN A 47 -14.35 26.83 -1.74
C GLN A 47 -14.24 25.91 -2.96
N GLN A 48 -13.78 26.40 -4.11
CA GLN A 48 -13.81 25.63 -5.37
C GLN A 48 -12.47 25.53 -6.12
N VAL A 49 -11.47 26.29 -5.69
CA VAL A 49 -10.12 26.25 -6.28
C VAL A 49 -9.13 25.91 -5.17
N PRO A 50 -8.26 24.90 -5.32
CA PRO A 50 -8.19 23.88 -6.39
C PRO A 50 -9.23 22.75 -6.24
N PRO A 51 -9.66 22.09 -7.34
CA PRO A 51 -10.60 20.98 -7.29
C PRO A 51 -10.00 19.73 -6.62
N ASN A 52 -10.84 18.95 -5.92
CA ASN A 52 -10.39 17.74 -5.20
C ASN A 52 -9.64 16.74 -6.08
N ILE A 53 -10.07 16.58 -7.33
CA ILE A 53 -9.44 15.68 -8.31
C ILE A 53 -7.98 16.09 -8.55
N ALA A 54 -7.68 17.39 -8.64
CA ALA A 54 -6.31 17.87 -8.82
C ALA A 54 -5.46 17.64 -7.56
N LEU A 55 -6.01 17.89 -6.37
CA LEU A 55 -5.30 17.65 -5.10
C LEU A 55 -4.96 16.16 -4.91
N TYR A 56 -5.91 15.26 -5.20
CA TYR A 56 -5.68 13.83 -5.10
C TYR A 56 -4.74 13.31 -6.19
N GLY A 57 -4.83 13.84 -7.41
CA GLY A 57 -3.86 13.54 -8.48
C GLY A 57 -2.43 13.92 -8.06
N LEU A 58 -2.23 15.11 -7.51
CA LEU A 58 -0.94 15.55 -6.99
C LEU A 58 -0.47 14.67 -5.83
N ALA A 59 -1.35 14.35 -4.88
CA ALA A 59 -1.03 13.48 -3.76
C ALA A 59 -0.60 12.08 -4.21
N LEU A 60 -1.21 11.54 -5.28
CA LEU A 60 -0.87 10.23 -5.82
C LEU A 60 0.51 10.25 -6.48
N VAL A 61 0.79 11.23 -7.35
CA VAL A 61 2.10 11.38 -8.02
C VAL A 61 3.22 11.56 -7.00
N LEU A 62 3.01 12.42 -6.00
CA LEU A 62 4.00 12.62 -4.93
C LEU A 62 4.14 11.37 -4.05
N SER A 63 3.06 10.64 -3.78
CA SER A 63 3.14 9.39 -3.03
C SER A 63 3.97 8.33 -3.77
N LEU A 64 3.77 8.19 -5.09
CA LEU A 64 4.60 7.30 -5.91
C LEU A 64 6.08 7.72 -5.90
N PHE A 65 6.36 9.02 -5.95
CA PHE A 65 7.72 9.54 -5.86
C PHE A 65 8.37 9.21 -4.51
N ILE A 66 7.66 9.42 -3.39
CA ILE A 66 8.13 9.10 -2.04
C ILE A 66 8.32 7.58 -1.86
N MET A 67 7.43 6.78 -2.43
CA MET A 67 7.46 5.31 -2.34
C MET A 67 8.45 4.65 -3.30
N GLY A 68 8.98 5.38 -4.29
CA GLY A 68 9.95 4.89 -5.28
C GLY A 68 11.05 3.98 -4.71
N PRO A 69 11.86 4.42 -3.72
CA PRO A 69 12.94 3.59 -3.16
C PRO A 69 12.43 2.31 -2.49
N THR A 70 11.28 2.38 -1.80
CA THR A 70 10.67 1.22 -1.14
C THR A 70 10.20 0.19 -2.17
N LEU A 71 9.54 0.63 -3.24
CA LEU A 71 9.05 -0.24 -4.30
C LEU A 71 10.20 -0.92 -5.07
N LEU A 72 11.28 -0.18 -5.34
CA LEU A 72 12.48 -0.75 -5.97
C LEU A 72 13.13 -1.80 -5.07
N ALA A 73 13.30 -1.52 -3.77
CA ALA A 73 13.88 -2.47 -2.83
C ALA A 73 13.02 -3.73 -2.64
N VAL A 74 11.69 -3.60 -2.69
CA VAL A 74 10.78 -4.77 -2.69
C VAL A 74 10.94 -5.57 -3.97
N LYS A 75 10.99 -4.91 -5.13
CA LYS A 75 11.18 -5.56 -6.43
C LYS A 75 12.49 -6.34 -6.51
N GLU A 76 13.59 -5.79 -5.98
CA GLU A 76 14.89 -6.46 -5.96
C GLU A 76 14.90 -7.73 -5.10
N ARG A 77 14.12 -7.73 -4.02
CA ARG A 77 13.99 -8.88 -3.10
C ARG A 77 12.89 -9.86 -3.53
N TRP A 78 12.12 -9.51 -4.55
CA TRP A 78 11.05 -10.34 -5.08
C TRP A 78 11.64 -11.40 -6.01
N HIS A 79 12.00 -12.55 -5.44
CA HIS A 79 12.38 -13.74 -6.20
C HIS A 79 11.24 -14.77 -6.12
N PRO A 80 10.43 -14.94 -7.19
CA PRO A 80 9.40 -15.97 -7.18
C PRO A 80 10.06 -17.35 -7.24
N VAL A 81 10.00 -18.11 -6.14
CA VAL A 81 10.30 -19.55 -6.18
C VAL A 81 9.15 -20.24 -6.90
N GLN A 82 9.30 -20.41 -8.21
CA GLN A 82 8.35 -21.15 -9.03
C GLN A 82 8.62 -22.64 -8.83
N VAL A 83 7.86 -23.27 -7.94
CA VAL A 83 7.77 -24.74 -7.92
C VAL A 83 6.94 -25.14 -9.15
N ALA A 84 7.53 -25.91 -10.06
CA ALA A 84 6.86 -26.36 -11.28
C ALA A 84 5.56 -27.10 -10.92
N GLY A 85 4.41 -26.59 -11.39
CA GLY A 85 3.09 -27.17 -11.13
C GLY A 85 2.43 -26.74 -9.81
N ALA A 86 3.10 -25.95 -8.96
CA ALA A 86 2.46 -25.41 -7.77
C ALA A 86 1.59 -24.19 -8.12
N PRO A 87 0.41 -24.05 -7.52
CA PRO A 87 -0.39 -22.85 -7.68
C PRO A 87 0.32 -21.57 -7.20
N PHE A 88 -0.05 -20.41 -7.75
CA PHE A 88 0.57 -19.12 -7.40
C PHE A 88 0.57 -18.81 -5.88
N TRP A 89 -0.46 -19.24 -5.15
CA TRP A 89 -0.55 -19.07 -3.68
C TRP A 89 0.36 -20.02 -2.87
N MET A 90 0.93 -21.04 -3.52
CA MET A 90 1.88 -21.99 -2.94
C MET A 90 3.34 -21.62 -3.25
N SER A 91 3.59 -20.50 -3.94
CA SER A 91 4.94 -19.95 -3.99
C SER A 91 5.37 -19.60 -2.57
N GLU A 92 6.52 -20.11 -2.14
CA GLU A 92 7.14 -19.66 -0.89
C GLU A 92 7.57 -18.22 -1.08
N TRP A 93 6.79 -17.29 -0.52
CA TRP A 93 7.16 -15.89 -0.51
C TRP A 93 8.25 -15.74 0.54
N ASP A 94 9.44 -15.30 0.12
CA ASP A 94 10.45 -14.93 1.09
C ASP A 94 9.85 -13.84 1.98
N SER A 95 9.68 -14.15 3.26
CA SER A 95 9.20 -13.22 4.30
C SER A 95 9.98 -11.89 4.30
N LYS A 96 11.19 -11.87 3.73
CA LYS A 96 12.04 -10.69 3.57
C LYS A 96 11.66 -9.78 2.40
N ALA A 97 10.82 -10.21 1.47
CA ALA A 97 10.38 -9.39 0.33
C ALA A 97 9.67 -8.11 0.78
N LEU A 98 8.85 -8.20 1.84
CA LEU A 98 8.13 -7.05 2.42
C LEU A 98 8.93 -6.29 3.49
N ALA A 99 10.18 -6.67 3.77
CA ALA A 99 11.00 -6.00 4.78
C ALA A 99 11.20 -4.50 4.51
N PRO A 100 11.46 -4.02 3.27
CA PRO A 100 11.58 -2.58 3.00
C PRO A 100 10.28 -1.82 3.30
N TYR A 101 9.13 -2.42 2.98
CA TYR A 101 7.82 -1.84 3.29
C TYR A 101 7.58 -1.76 4.80
N ARG A 102 7.94 -2.81 5.55
CA ARG A 102 7.87 -2.78 7.02
C ARG A 102 8.76 -1.70 7.63
N GLN A 103 9.97 -1.51 7.10
CA GLN A 103 10.87 -0.43 7.53
C GLN A 103 10.28 0.94 7.23
N PHE A 104 9.67 1.13 6.06
CA PHE A 104 8.96 2.37 5.73
C PHE A 104 7.85 2.67 6.74
N LEU A 105 7.02 1.68 7.09
CA LEU A 105 5.95 1.85 8.08
C LEU A 105 6.52 2.17 9.47
N GLN A 106 7.55 1.47 9.92
CA GLN A 106 8.19 1.73 11.23
C GLN A 106 8.75 3.14 11.31
N LYS A 107 9.42 3.62 10.24
CA LYS A 107 9.98 4.97 10.17
C LYS A 107 8.90 6.07 10.21
N ASN A 108 7.69 5.78 9.72
CA ASN A 108 6.59 6.74 9.62
C ASN A 108 5.48 6.54 10.65
N SER A 109 5.64 5.61 11.59
CA SER A 109 4.69 5.34 12.67
C SER A 109 5.27 5.81 13.99
N GLU A 110 4.42 6.31 14.89
CA GLU A 110 4.86 6.65 16.23
C GLU A 110 5.14 5.37 17.04
N GLU A 111 6.30 5.30 17.67
CA GLU A 111 6.72 4.13 18.46
C GLU A 111 5.77 3.87 19.63
N LYS A 112 5.25 4.94 20.26
CA LYS A 112 4.28 4.84 21.36
C LYS A 112 3.01 4.11 20.93
N GLU A 113 2.41 4.52 19.81
CA GLU A 113 1.20 3.90 19.28
C GLU A 113 1.46 2.47 18.82
N ALA A 114 2.58 2.23 18.12
CA ALA A 114 2.98 0.89 17.72
C ALA A 114 3.16 -0.05 18.92
N ASN A 115 3.73 0.43 20.02
CA ASN A 115 3.91 -0.34 21.24
C ASN A 115 2.60 -0.56 21.99
N TYR A 116 1.70 0.42 22.02
CA TYR A 116 0.36 0.27 22.58
C TYR A 116 -0.40 -0.90 21.91
N PHE A 117 -0.47 -0.92 20.57
CA PHE A 117 -1.13 -2.01 19.86
C PHE A 117 -0.43 -3.38 20.02
N ARG A 118 0.91 -3.42 20.13
CA ARG A 118 1.63 -4.67 20.41
C ARG A 118 1.28 -5.23 21.79
N ASN A 119 1.10 -4.37 22.79
CA ASN A 119 0.77 -4.79 24.15
C ASN A 119 -0.69 -5.24 24.28
N LEU A 120 -1.59 -4.77 23.42
CA LEU A 120 -2.99 -5.23 23.38
C LEU A 120 -3.15 -6.66 22.84
N ILE A 121 -2.21 -7.13 22.02
CA ILE A 121 -2.28 -8.44 21.35
C ILE A 121 -1.55 -9.53 22.17
N LYS A 122 -0.72 -9.14 23.14
CA LYS A 122 -0.06 -10.05 24.09
C LYS A 122 -0.97 -10.37 25.26
#